data_AF-A0A3A5Q4K3-F1
#
_entry.id   AF-A0A3A5Q4K3-F1
#
_cell.length_a   1.000
_cell.length_b   1.000
_cell.length_c   1.000
_cell.angle_alpha   90.00
_cell.angle_beta   90.00
_cell.angle_gamma   90.00
#
_symmetry.space_group_name_H-M   'P 1'
#
loop_
_entity.id
_entity.type
_entity.pdbx_description
1 polymer ?
#
loop_
_entity_poly.entity_id
_entity_poly.type
_entity_poly.pdbx_seq_one_letter_code
_entity_poly.pdbx_strand_id
1 'polypeptide(L)'
;MKQVRFEESEVPYQTLARFGLTQEKIEDLPMWALEDIGQGRRSPLLPIQVNNDEGETLKSRTRFALVRMEDGKVDVVFYPQLEKSPLEAFTQEQQEDLLAGKAILADVKDADGRSSKAFVQIDTETNQVMSVPTPVIGRNLEVLKDELKLSSAELTVMQKGEPLTLIMEDEQVTVGIDLNDKTGIRINQGDSQKWKENTKREWDKYTFGCYGCWVMGDDGNLDYVPEEEYTEELWNEQKKNGERNRASFSMHK
;
A
#
# COMPACT_ATOMS: atom_id res chain seq x y z
N MET A 1 21.62 1.92 -6.66
CA MET A 1 21.49 2.52 -5.32
C MET A 1 21.51 1.40 -4.29
N LYS A 2 22.24 1.52 -3.18
CA LYS A 2 22.10 0.54 -2.09
C LYS A 2 20.67 0.64 -1.57
N GLN A 3 19.90 -0.42 -1.77
CA GLN A 3 18.54 -0.53 -1.26
C GLN A 3 18.66 -0.46 0.27
N VAL A 4 18.04 0.54 0.90
CA VAL A 4 17.84 0.51 2.35
C VAL A 4 16.88 -0.65 2.57
N ARG A 5 17.43 -1.79 2.96
CA ARG A 5 16.67 -2.97 3.37
C ARG A 5 16.73 -3.05 4.88
N PHE A 6 15.59 -3.22 5.51
CA PHE A 6 15.46 -3.55 6.92
C PHE A 6 15.48 -5.08 7.02
N GLU A 7 16.34 -5.60 7.88
CA GLU A 7 16.32 -7.02 8.22
C GLU A 7 15.16 -7.29 9.19
N GLU A 8 14.64 -8.52 9.18
CA GLU A 8 13.58 -8.95 10.11
C GLU A 8 13.94 -8.69 11.57
N SER A 9 15.20 -8.95 11.94
CA SER A 9 15.74 -8.68 13.29
C SER A 9 15.75 -7.20 13.68
N GLU A 10 15.61 -6.29 12.72
CA GLU A 10 15.54 -4.84 12.97
C GLU A 10 14.11 -4.34 13.17
N VAL A 11 13.09 -5.18 12.93
CA VAL A 11 11.68 -4.78 13.10
C VAL A 11 11.41 -4.48 14.59
N PRO A 12 10.85 -3.31 14.93
CA PRO A 12 10.60 -2.91 16.31
C PRO A 12 9.33 -3.58 16.87
N TYR A 13 9.33 -4.91 16.97
CA TYR A 13 8.18 -5.70 17.43
C TYR A 13 7.64 -5.28 18.79
N GLN A 14 8.51 -4.86 19.70
CA GLN A 14 8.10 -4.35 21.02
C GLN A 14 7.28 -3.06 20.93
N THR A 15 7.58 -2.18 19.97
CA THR A 15 6.79 -0.96 19.74
C THR A 15 5.47 -1.32 19.08
N LEU A 16 5.48 -2.14 18.03
CA LEU A 16 4.28 -2.61 17.32
C LEU A 16 3.28 -3.33 18.25
N ALA A 17 3.78 -4.19 19.15
CA ALA A 17 2.96 -4.95 20.07
C ALA A 17 2.15 -4.07 21.04
N ARG A 18 2.64 -2.86 21.36
CA ARG A 18 1.89 -1.88 22.18
C ARG A 18 0.60 -1.40 21.50
N PHE A 19 0.52 -1.53 20.19
CA PHE A 19 -0.65 -1.21 19.36
C PHE A 19 -1.43 -2.47 18.94
N GLY A 20 -1.11 -3.64 19.51
CA GLY A 20 -1.76 -4.91 19.20
C GLY A 20 -1.26 -5.62 17.94
N LEU A 21 -0.18 -5.12 17.32
CA LEU A 21 0.53 -5.75 16.21
C LEU A 21 1.70 -6.58 16.76
N THR A 22 1.40 -7.79 17.24
CA THR A 22 2.41 -8.70 17.80
C THR A 22 3.36 -9.20 16.70
N GLN A 23 4.51 -9.76 17.11
CA GLN A 23 5.47 -10.36 16.18
C GLN A 23 4.81 -11.43 15.30
N GLU A 24 4.04 -12.34 15.90
CA GLU A 24 3.27 -13.39 15.22
C GLU A 24 2.36 -12.83 14.13
N LYS A 25 1.60 -11.78 14.44
CA LYS A 25 0.71 -11.11 13.47
C LYS A 25 1.48 -10.52 12.30
N ILE A 26 2.65 -9.94 12.56
CA ILE A 26 3.48 -9.36 11.51
C ILE A 26 4.11 -10.45 10.66
N GLU A 27 4.67 -11.50 11.26
CA GLU A 27 5.28 -12.63 10.56
C GLU A 27 4.28 -13.43 9.71
N ASP A 28 3.00 -13.45 10.11
CA ASP A 28 1.92 -14.07 9.35
C ASP A 28 1.42 -13.23 8.16
N LEU A 29 1.93 -12.00 7.98
CA LEU A 29 1.63 -11.22 6.78
C LEU A 29 2.13 -11.95 5.52
N PRO A 30 1.45 -11.78 4.37
CA PRO A 30 1.90 -12.39 3.13
C PRO A 30 3.30 -11.88 2.73
N MET A 31 4.07 -12.72 2.03
CA MET A 31 5.47 -12.44 1.70
C MET A 31 5.67 -11.08 1.03
N TRP A 32 4.76 -10.68 0.12
CA TRP A 32 4.84 -9.38 -0.54
C TRP A 32 4.75 -8.21 0.44
N ALA A 33 3.99 -8.35 1.54
CA ALA A 33 3.83 -7.30 2.55
C ALA A 33 5.08 -7.19 3.41
N LEU A 34 5.67 -8.35 3.77
CA LEU A 34 6.95 -8.41 4.47
C LEU A 34 8.08 -7.81 3.61
N GLU A 35 8.12 -8.11 2.31
CA GLU A 35 9.07 -7.53 1.37
C GLU A 35 8.90 -6.01 1.23
N ASP A 36 7.66 -5.54 1.16
CA ASP A 36 7.33 -4.10 1.15
C ASP A 36 7.86 -3.40 2.40
N ILE A 37 7.50 -3.91 3.58
CA ILE A 37 7.95 -3.37 4.88
C ILE A 37 9.48 -3.39 4.97
N GLY A 38 10.11 -4.49 4.56
CA GLY A 38 11.57 -4.64 4.51
C GLY A 38 12.26 -3.66 3.56
N GLN A 39 11.57 -3.17 2.52
CA GLN A 39 12.06 -2.13 1.61
C GLN A 39 11.75 -0.70 2.09
N GLY A 40 11.17 -0.56 3.28
CA GLY A 40 10.73 0.70 3.86
C GLY A 40 9.42 1.23 3.27
N ARG A 41 8.66 0.40 2.54
CA ARG A 41 7.29 0.75 2.12
C ARG A 41 6.34 0.64 3.31
N ARG A 42 5.16 1.24 3.15
CA ARG A 42 4.08 1.14 4.14
C ARG A 42 3.55 -0.30 4.16
N SER A 43 3.21 -0.77 5.36
CA SER A 43 2.45 -1.99 5.56
C SER A 43 1.06 -1.87 4.90
N PRO A 44 0.35 -3.00 4.76
CA PRO A 44 -1.09 -3.00 4.56
C PRO A 44 -1.81 -2.21 5.67
N LEU A 45 -3.07 -1.87 5.45
CA LEU A 45 -3.90 -1.29 6.50
C LEU A 45 -4.27 -2.35 7.54
N LEU A 46 -3.72 -2.22 8.74
CA LEU A 46 -3.86 -3.22 9.80
C LEU A 46 -4.68 -2.67 10.99
N PRO A 47 -5.43 -3.54 11.68
CA PRO A 47 -6.17 -3.16 12.87
C PRO A 47 -5.20 -2.95 14.03
N ILE A 48 -5.38 -1.84 14.75
CA ILE A 48 -4.66 -1.53 15.97
C ILE A 48 -5.62 -1.35 17.13
N GLN A 49 -5.10 -1.62 18.32
CA GLN A 49 -5.79 -1.39 19.58
C GLN A 49 -4.87 -0.73 20.58
N VAL A 50 -5.38 0.28 21.27
CA VAL A 50 -4.66 1.04 22.30
C VAL A 50 -5.56 1.19 23.50
N ASN A 51 -5.04 0.92 24.70
CA ASN A 51 -5.77 1.24 25.92
C ASN A 51 -5.50 2.69 26.28
N ASN A 52 -6.56 3.48 26.50
CA ASN A 52 -6.43 4.85 26.99
C ASN A 52 -6.14 4.86 28.50
N ASP A 53 -5.85 6.04 29.05
CA ASP A 53 -5.55 6.23 30.47
C ASP A 53 -6.75 5.87 31.38
N GLU A 54 -7.95 5.79 30.82
CA GLU A 54 -9.20 5.43 31.51
C GLU A 54 -9.46 3.91 31.49
N GLY A 55 -8.60 3.13 30.84
CA GLY A 55 -8.71 1.67 30.72
C GLY A 55 -9.64 1.19 29.61
N GLU A 56 -10.12 2.07 28.74
CA GLU A 56 -10.91 1.73 27.57
C GLU A 56 -10.01 1.32 26.40
N THR A 57 -10.41 0.28 25.66
CA THR A 57 -9.72 -0.13 24.44
C THR A 57 -10.24 0.64 23.24
N LEU A 58 -9.42 1.54 22.71
CA LEU A 58 -9.63 2.24 21.45
C LEU A 58 -9.19 1.36 20.29
N LYS A 59 -10.07 1.15 19.31
CA LYS A 59 -9.77 0.44 18.07
C LYS A 59 -9.64 1.42 16.92
N SER A 60 -8.64 1.22 16.07
CA SER A 60 -8.43 2.01 14.86
C SER A 60 -7.72 1.16 13.81
N ARG A 61 -7.40 1.75 12.66
CA ARG A 61 -6.60 1.11 11.61
C ARG A 61 -5.48 2.03 11.17
N THR A 62 -4.34 1.44 10.82
CA THR A 62 -3.17 2.19 10.39
C THR A 62 -2.33 1.37 9.43
N ARG A 63 -1.67 2.06 8.50
CA ARG A 63 -0.47 1.52 7.87
C ARG A 63 0.75 1.93 8.70
N PHE A 64 1.86 1.22 8.64
CA PHE A 64 3.10 1.64 9.26
C PHE A 64 4.29 1.50 8.31
N ALA A 65 5.36 2.25 8.52
CA ALA A 65 6.61 2.06 7.79
C ALA A 65 7.79 2.07 8.77
N LEU A 66 8.83 1.32 8.42
CA LEU A 66 10.09 1.32 9.18
C LEU A 66 10.93 2.54 8.82
N VAL A 67 11.53 3.15 9.83
CA VAL A 67 12.43 4.29 9.68
C VAL A 67 13.73 4.00 10.42
N ARG A 68 14.85 4.45 9.85
CA ARG A 68 16.15 4.38 10.52
C ARG A 68 16.47 5.76 11.10
N MET A 69 16.60 5.80 12.41
CA MET A 69 16.94 7.00 13.19
C MET A 69 18.41 7.37 12.97
N GLU A 70 18.80 8.60 13.36
CA GLU A 70 20.17 9.11 13.19
C GLU A 70 21.23 8.27 13.93
N ASP A 71 20.86 7.65 15.05
CA ASP A 71 21.71 6.74 15.83
C ASP A 71 21.81 5.34 15.21
N GLY A 72 21.16 5.10 14.07
CA GLY A 72 21.14 3.83 13.35
C GLY A 72 20.05 2.86 13.80
N LYS A 73 19.35 3.16 14.91
CA LYS A 73 18.25 2.33 15.42
C LYS A 73 17.07 2.37 14.45
N VAL A 74 16.38 1.25 14.30
CA VAL A 74 15.13 1.17 13.53
C VAL A 74 13.95 1.38 14.45
N ASP A 75 13.01 2.20 14.00
CA ASP A 75 11.73 2.45 14.66
C ASP A 75 10.59 2.44 13.62
N VAL A 76 9.37 2.68 14.08
CA VAL A 76 8.15 2.65 13.26
C VAL A 76 7.44 4.00 13.25
N VAL A 77 6.91 4.38 12.08
CA VAL A 77 6.01 5.51 11.91
C VAL A 77 4.65 5.01 11.44
N PHE A 78 3.58 5.48 12.09
CA PHE A 78 2.20 5.13 11.77
C PHE A 78 1.54 6.16 10.85
N TYR A 79 0.73 5.65 9.93
CA TYR A 79 -0.12 6.39 9.00
C TYR A 79 -1.57 6.05 9.34
N PRO A 80 -2.24 6.86 10.16
CA PRO A 80 -3.59 6.54 10.64
C PRO A 80 -4.60 6.63 9.50
N GLN A 81 -5.59 5.74 9.53
CA GLN A 81 -6.78 5.87 8.69
C GLN A 81 -7.65 7.02 9.20
N LEU A 82 -7.94 7.98 8.33
CA LEU A 82 -8.86 9.06 8.62
C LEU A 82 -10.31 8.60 8.37
N GLU A 83 -11.25 9.05 9.19
CA GLU A 83 -12.68 8.81 8.97
C GLU A 83 -13.15 9.43 7.65
N LYS A 84 -12.59 10.59 7.28
CA LYS A 84 -12.89 11.31 6.04
C LYS A 84 -11.63 11.96 5.50
N SER A 85 -11.48 11.93 4.19
CA SER A 85 -10.43 12.66 3.48
C SER A 85 -10.70 14.18 3.52
N PRO A 86 -9.69 15.02 3.82
CA PRO A 86 -9.83 16.48 3.82
C PRO A 86 -9.85 17.03 2.39
N LEU A 87 -11.01 17.00 1.74
CA LEU A 87 -11.16 17.31 0.31
C LEU A 87 -11.79 18.67 0.01
N GLU A 88 -12.05 19.48 1.03
CA GLU A 88 -12.80 20.73 0.93
C GLU A 88 -12.11 21.78 0.04
N ALA A 89 -10.80 21.65 -0.15
CA ALA A 89 -10.01 22.54 -1.00
C ALA A 89 -10.10 22.21 -2.50
N PHE A 90 -10.70 21.09 -2.89
CA PHE A 90 -10.76 20.61 -4.27
C PHE A 90 -12.16 20.81 -4.88
N THR A 91 -12.22 20.96 -6.21
CA THR A 91 -13.49 21.02 -6.95
C THR A 91 -14.20 19.66 -6.89
N GLN A 92 -15.51 19.62 -7.13
CA GLN A 92 -16.27 18.36 -7.10
C GLN A 92 -15.68 17.29 -8.04
N GLU A 93 -15.32 17.65 -9.27
CA GLU A 93 -14.68 16.74 -10.23
C GLU A 93 -13.35 16.19 -9.71
N GLN A 94 -12.53 17.05 -9.08
CA GLN A 94 -11.28 16.62 -8.45
C GLN A 94 -11.54 15.69 -7.25
N GLN A 95 -12.58 15.94 -6.45
CA GLN A 95 -12.95 15.05 -5.36
C GLN A 95 -13.36 13.68 -5.87
N GLU A 96 -14.16 13.61 -6.93
CA GLU A 96 -14.57 12.36 -7.58
C GLU A 96 -13.37 11.57 -8.09
N ASP A 97 -12.45 12.23 -8.82
CA ASP A 97 -11.21 11.61 -9.30
C ASP A 97 -10.33 11.12 -8.13
N LEU A 98 -10.14 11.93 -7.10
CA LEU A 98 -9.35 11.59 -5.93
C LEU A 98 -9.96 10.40 -5.16
N LEU A 99 -11.28 10.38 -4.96
CA LEU A 99 -11.99 9.28 -4.30
C LEU A 99 -11.96 7.97 -5.11
N ALA A 100 -11.84 8.08 -6.44
CA ALA A 100 -11.57 6.94 -7.31
C ALA A 100 -10.09 6.47 -7.26
N GLY A 101 -9.25 7.12 -6.44
CA GLY A 101 -7.83 6.80 -6.30
C GLY A 101 -6.96 7.34 -7.44
N LYS A 102 -7.47 8.25 -8.28
CA LYS A 102 -6.73 8.83 -9.40
C LYS A 102 -5.83 9.98 -8.92
N ALA A 103 -4.63 10.06 -9.49
CA ALA A 103 -3.77 11.22 -9.30
C ALA A 103 -4.25 12.39 -10.17
N ILE A 104 -4.35 13.59 -9.60
CA ILE A 104 -4.78 14.80 -10.31
C ILE A 104 -3.70 15.87 -10.26
N LEU A 105 -3.77 16.85 -11.18
CA LEU A 105 -3.05 18.10 -11.03
C LEU A 105 -3.96 19.13 -10.34
N ALA A 106 -3.49 19.66 -9.22
CA ALA A 106 -4.23 20.68 -8.46
C ALA A 106 -3.30 21.77 -7.95
N ASP A 107 -3.89 22.93 -7.67
CA ASP A 107 -3.23 24.00 -6.94
C ASP A 107 -3.32 23.68 -5.44
N VAL A 108 -2.16 23.53 -4.79
CA VAL A 108 -2.03 23.28 -3.35
C VAL A 108 -1.37 24.47 -2.67
N LYS A 109 -1.84 24.79 -1.46
CA LYS A 109 -1.26 25.84 -0.63
C LYS A 109 -0.27 25.23 0.34
N ASP A 110 0.93 25.80 0.42
CA ASP A 110 1.89 25.46 1.47
C ASP A 110 1.52 26.13 2.81
N ALA A 111 2.33 25.87 3.85
CA ALA A 111 2.12 26.44 5.19
C ALA A 111 2.18 27.99 5.22
N ASP A 112 2.82 28.61 4.22
CA ASP A 112 2.90 30.06 4.06
C ASP A 112 1.73 30.62 3.21
N GLY A 113 0.79 29.76 2.79
CA GLY A 113 -0.34 30.11 1.94
C GLY A 113 0.04 30.32 0.47
N ARG A 114 1.27 30.00 0.06
CA ARG A 114 1.70 30.12 -1.33
C ARG A 114 1.10 28.98 -2.15
N SER A 115 0.45 29.35 -3.24
CA SER A 115 -0.13 28.38 -4.17
C SER A 115 0.94 27.83 -5.10
N SER A 116 1.00 26.51 -5.23
CA SER A 116 1.87 25.81 -6.19
C SER A 116 1.11 24.67 -6.85
N LYS A 117 1.52 24.28 -8.06
CA LYS A 117 0.96 23.09 -8.72
C LYS A 117 1.64 21.83 -8.21
N ALA A 118 0.83 20.85 -7.87
CA ALA A 118 1.27 19.54 -7.44
C ALA A 118 0.43 18.44 -8.08
N PHE A 119 1.03 17.25 -8.16
CA PHE A 119 0.25 16.04 -8.28
C PHE A 119 -0.33 15.71 -6.91
N VAL A 120 -1.63 15.40 -6.88
CA VAL A 120 -2.37 15.09 -5.67
C VAL A 120 -3.08 13.76 -5.84
N GLN A 121 -3.06 12.90 -4.83
CA GLN A 121 -3.78 11.62 -4.85
C GLN A 121 -4.20 11.25 -3.44
N ILE A 122 -5.33 10.54 -3.29
CA ILE A 122 -5.72 9.95 -2.01
C ILE A 122 -5.10 8.56 -1.88
N ASP A 123 -4.52 8.27 -0.73
CA ASP A 123 -4.31 6.90 -0.29
C ASP A 123 -5.66 6.35 0.17
N THR A 124 -6.31 5.55 -0.69
CA THR A 124 -7.69 5.09 -0.47
C THR A 124 -7.84 4.14 0.72
N GLU A 125 -6.74 3.61 1.26
CA GLU A 125 -6.80 2.81 2.49
C GLU A 125 -6.77 3.68 3.74
N THR A 126 -6.00 4.78 3.73
CA THR A 126 -5.85 5.67 4.90
C THR A 126 -6.68 6.95 4.81
N ASN A 127 -7.33 7.22 3.69
CA ASN A 127 -8.03 8.46 3.37
C ASN A 127 -7.13 9.71 3.46
N GLN A 128 -5.81 9.54 3.40
CA GLN A 128 -4.86 10.65 3.43
C GLN A 128 -4.67 11.24 2.04
N VAL A 129 -4.69 12.57 1.95
CA VAL A 129 -4.36 13.30 0.72
C VAL A 129 -2.84 13.49 0.65
N MET A 130 -2.22 12.91 -0.37
CA MET A 130 -0.80 13.08 -0.68
C MET A 130 -0.64 14.14 -1.74
N SER A 131 0.39 14.98 -1.61
CA SER A 131 0.75 15.95 -2.64
C SER A 131 2.24 15.95 -2.89
N VAL A 132 2.63 15.97 -4.16
CA VAL A 132 4.03 16.01 -4.60
C VAL A 132 4.19 17.11 -5.65
N PRO A 133 5.16 18.03 -5.50
CA PRO A 133 5.37 19.09 -6.48
C PRO A 133 5.53 18.55 -7.91
N THR A 134 4.89 19.20 -8.88
CA THR A 134 4.91 18.78 -10.29
C THR A 134 6.33 18.50 -10.83
N PRO A 135 7.38 19.29 -10.53
CA PRO A 135 8.73 19.02 -11.03
C PRO A 135 9.33 17.69 -10.57
N VAL A 136 8.94 17.19 -9.39
CA VAL A 136 9.50 15.94 -8.82
C VAL A 136 9.00 14.74 -9.63
N ILE A 137 7.68 14.61 -9.77
CA ILE A 137 7.08 13.53 -10.58
C ILE A 137 7.40 13.74 -12.07
N GLY A 138 7.40 14.99 -12.54
CA GLY A 138 7.78 15.33 -13.91
C GLY A 138 9.18 14.83 -14.26
N ARG A 139 10.16 14.94 -13.35
CA ARG A 139 11.50 14.39 -13.56
C ARG A 139 11.49 12.86 -13.71
N ASN A 140 10.71 12.17 -12.87
CA ASN A 140 10.60 10.71 -12.92
C ASN A 140 9.91 10.24 -14.20
N LEU A 141 8.88 10.97 -14.65
CA LEU A 141 8.20 10.73 -15.93
C LEU A 141 9.13 10.94 -17.14
N GLU A 142 10.03 11.94 -17.12
CA GLU A 142 11.03 12.10 -18.19
C GLU A 142 12.03 10.95 -18.23
N VAL A 143 12.45 10.40 -17.09
CA VAL A 143 13.29 9.18 -17.07
C VAL A 143 12.51 8.02 -17.72
N LEU A 144 11.26 7.81 -17.32
CA LEU A 144 10.41 6.76 -17.84
C LEU A 144 10.19 6.89 -19.36
N LYS A 145 9.99 8.11 -19.85
CA LYS A 145 9.82 8.41 -21.27
C LYS A 145 11.03 7.93 -22.08
N ASP A 146 12.24 8.17 -21.60
CA ASP A 146 13.46 7.77 -22.31
C ASP A 146 13.67 6.25 -22.28
N GLU A 147 13.36 5.60 -21.16
CA GLU A 147 13.47 4.14 -20.99
C GLU A 147 12.43 3.39 -21.84
N LEU A 148 11.17 3.83 -21.83
CA LEU A 148 10.06 3.19 -22.54
C LEU A 148 9.80 3.76 -23.94
N LYS A 149 10.62 4.73 -24.39
CA LYS A 149 10.50 5.41 -25.69
C LYS A 149 9.13 6.04 -25.93
N LEU A 150 8.55 6.64 -24.89
CA LEU A 150 7.23 7.26 -24.95
C LEU A 150 7.24 8.56 -25.75
N SER A 151 6.16 8.81 -26.47
CA SER A 151 5.87 10.09 -27.10
C SER A 151 5.48 11.14 -26.07
N SER A 152 5.57 12.42 -26.45
CA SER A 152 5.09 13.52 -25.60
C SER A 152 3.58 13.46 -25.34
N ALA A 153 2.80 12.87 -26.26
CA ALA A 153 1.36 12.71 -26.09
C ALA A 153 1.04 11.67 -25.00
N GLU A 154 1.74 10.54 -25.00
CA GLU A 154 1.64 9.51 -23.96
C GLU A 154 2.06 10.03 -22.58
N LEU A 155 3.13 10.84 -22.52
CA LEU A 155 3.53 11.51 -21.29
C LEU A 155 2.42 12.44 -20.77
N THR A 156 1.76 13.17 -21.67
CA THR A 156 0.67 14.10 -21.33
C THR A 156 -0.55 13.35 -20.78
N VAL A 157 -0.83 12.14 -21.27
CA VAL A 157 -1.90 11.27 -20.73
C VAL A 157 -1.61 10.94 -19.26
N MET A 158 -0.39 10.49 -18.95
CA MET A 158 0.01 10.20 -17.56
C MET A 158 0.00 11.44 -16.66
N GLN A 159 0.43 12.59 -17.17
CA GLN A 159 0.38 13.85 -16.42
C GLN A 159 -1.06 14.31 -16.10
N LYS A 160 -2.07 13.79 -16.80
CA LYS A 160 -3.49 14.00 -16.47
C LYS A 160 -4.04 12.96 -15.48
N GLY A 161 -3.18 12.09 -14.96
CA GLY A 161 -3.56 11.03 -14.02
C GLY A 161 -4.01 9.73 -14.68
N GLU A 162 -4.02 9.66 -16.01
CA GLU A 162 -4.49 8.49 -16.73
C GLU A 162 -3.34 7.47 -16.90
N PRO A 163 -3.54 6.20 -16.55
CA PRO A 163 -2.54 5.18 -16.80
C PRO A 163 -2.40 4.89 -18.30
N LEU A 164 -1.19 4.53 -18.72
CA LEU A 164 -0.84 4.16 -20.07
C LEU A 164 -0.53 2.67 -20.15
N THR A 165 -1.27 1.93 -20.98
CA THR A 165 -0.99 0.51 -21.27
C THR A 165 -0.10 0.40 -22.50
N LEU A 166 1.00 -0.31 -22.36
CA LEU A 166 2.01 -0.60 -23.37
C LEU A 166 2.09 -2.11 -23.60
N ILE A 167 2.54 -2.51 -24.79
CA ILE A 167 2.90 -3.91 -25.07
C ILE A 167 4.42 -3.98 -25.06
N MET A 168 4.98 -4.76 -24.15
CA MET A 168 6.42 -4.98 -23.99
C MET A 168 6.68 -6.48 -23.95
N GLU A 169 7.55 -6.98 -24.84
CA GLU A 169 7.90 -8.42 -24.90
C GLU A 169 6.68 -9.36 -24.95
N ASP A 170 5.67 -9.00 -25.76
CA ASP A 170 4.38 -9.69 -25.88
C ASP A 170 3.48 -9.69 -24.61
N GLU A 171 3.89 -8.97 -23.55
CA GLU A 171 3.08 -8.74 -22.35
C GLU A 171 2.49 -7.33 -22.32
N GLN A 172 1.29 -7.20 -21.77
CA GLN A 172 0.71 -5.89 -21.45
C GLN A 172 1.30 -5.38 -20.14
N VAL A 173 1.76 -4.13 -20.15
CA VAL A 173 2.26 -3.43 -18.98
C VAL A 173 1.56 -2.09 -18.89
N THR A 174 1.02 -1.76 -17.71
CA THR A 174 0.38 -0.47 -17.46
C THR A 174 1.21 0.35 -16.50
N VAL A 175 1.49 1.60 -16.90
CA VAL A 175 2.27 2.56 -16.14
C VAL A 175 1.47 3.84 -15.88
N GLY A 176 1.60 4.41 -14.69
CA GLY A 176 0.90 5.64 -14.34
C GLY A 176 1.44 6.27 -13.06
N ILE A 177 0.90 7.44 -12.73
CA ILE A 177 1.22 8.12 -11.47
C ILE A 177 0.50 7.39 -10.33
N ASP A 178 1.26 6.98 -9.32
CA ASP A 178 0.75 6.46 -8.06
C ASP A 178 1.67 6.95 -6.94
N LEU A 179 1.21 7.93 -6.17
CA LEU A 179 1.95 8.57 -5.09
C LEU A 179 2.12 7.65 -3.86
N ASN A 180 1.47 6.49 -3.82
CA ASN A 180 1.82 5.44 -2.86
C ASN A 180 3.10 4.69 -3.25
N ASP A 181 3.47 4.70 -4.53
CA ASP A 181 4.74 4.14 -4.97
C ASP A 181 5.90 5.03 -4.48
N LYS A 182 7.02 4.39 -4.12
CA LYS A 182 8.22 5.08 -3.64
C LYS A 182 8.75 6.14 -4.61
N THR A 183 8.53 5.95 -5.90
CA THR A 183 8.92 6.88 -6.97
C THR A 183 7.80 7.82 -7.40
N GLY A 184 6.58 7.61 -6.91
CA GLY A 184 5.37 8.28 -7.40
C GLY A 184 4.89 7.77 -8.77
N ILE A 185 5.50 6.71 -9.30
CA ILE A 185 5.16 6.07 -10.56
C ILE A 185 5.05 4.57 -10.32
N ARG A 186 3.91 3.98 -10.68
CA ARG A 186 3.69 2.54 -10.59
C ARG A 186 3.71 1.92 -11.99
N ILE A 187 4.34 0.75 -12.10
CA ILE A 187 4.38 -0.07 -13.32
C ILE A 187 3.90 -1.46 -12.92
N ASN A 188 2.79 -1.91 -13.50
CA ASN A 188 2.21 -3.23 -13.23
C ASN A 188 2.01 -4.00 -14.53
N GLN A 189 2.18 -5.32 -14.50
CA GLN A 189 1.73 -6.19 -15.58
C GLN A 189 0.20 -6.16 -15.68
N GLY A 190 -0.31 -6.14 -16.91
CA GLY A 190 -1.74 -6.08 -17.22
C GLY A 190 -2.16 -4.80 -17.94
N ASP A 191 -3.46 -4.74 -18.24
CA ASP A 191 -4.13 -3.61 -18.86
C ASP A 191 -4.64 -2.58 -17.82
N SER A 192 -5.39 -1.59 -18.31
CA SER A 192 -6.01 -0.56 -17.49
C SER A 192 -7.09 -1.08 -16.53
N GLN A 193 -7.66 -2.27 -16.78
CA GLN A 193 -8.56 -2.90 -15.82
C GLN A 193 -7.77 -3.46 -14.64
N LYS A 194 -6.72 -4.23 -14.92
CA LYS A 194 -5.79 -4.71 -13.88
C LYS A 194 -5.13 -3.58 -13.11
N TRP A 195 -4.89 -2.43 -13.75
CA TRP A 195 -4.41 -1.23 -13.05
C TRP A 195 -5.38 -0.78 -11.93
N LYS A 196 -6.69 -0.77 -12.20
CA LYS A 196 -7.70 -0.37 -11.22
C LYS A 196 -7.85 -1.40 -10.11
N GLU A 197 -7.77 -2.69 -10.46
CA GLU A 197 -7.81 -3.80 -9.50
C GLU A 197 -6.58 -3.76 -8.57
N ASN A 198 -5.38 -3.59 -9.13
CA ASN A 198 -4.10 -3.55 -8.39
C ASN A 198 -3.89 -2.32 -7.50
N THR A 199 -4.80 -1.34 -7.50
CA THR A 199 -4.79 -0.25 -6.50
C THR A 199 -5.07 -0.77 -5.09
N LYS A 200 -5.68 -1.95 -4.98
CA LYS A 200 -5.72 -2.77 -3.78
C LYS A 200 -4.88 -3.99 -4.10
N ARG A 201 -3.71 -4.18 -3.45
CA ARG A 201 -2.97 -5.43 -3.64
C ARG A 201 -3.89 -6.60 -3.29
N GLU A 202 -4.01 -7.58 -4.19
CA GLU A 202 -4.93 -8.70 -3.97
C GLU A 202 -4.53 -9.45 -2.70
N TRP A 203 -5.50 -9.63 -1.82
CA TRP A 203 -5.41 -10.56 -0.71
C TRP A 203 -6.30 -11.75 -1.03
N ASP A 204 -5.81 -12.92 -0.69
CA ASP A 204 -6.71 -14.04 -0.51
C ASP A 204 -7.64 -13.75 0.67
N LYS A 205 -8.89 -14.21 0.57
CA LYS A 205 -9.86 -14.12 1.68
C LYS A 205 -9.25 -14.62 3.00
N TYR A 206 -8.44 -15.67 2.91
CA TYR A 206 -7.74 -16.28 4.04
C TYR A 206 -6.24 -16.35 3.74
N THR A 207 -5.44 -15.61 4.49
CA THR A 207 -3.98 -15.66 4.45
C THR A 207 -3.48 -16.33 5.71
N PHE A 208 -3.26 -17.64 5.62
CA PHE A 208 -2.79 -18.47 6.74
C PHE A 208 -1.28 -18.31 6.93
N GLY A 209 -0.88 -17.95 8.15
CA GLY A 209 0.50 -17.96 8.61
C GLY A 209 0.79 -19.12 9.57
N CYS A 210 1.86 -18.98 10.33
CA CYS A 210 2.33 -19.97 11.30
C CYS A 210 1.56 -19.93 12.62
N TYR A 211 0.98 -18.78 12.99
CA TYR A 211 0.36 -18.55 14.29
C TYR A 211 -1.15 -18.26 14.21
N GLY A 212 -1.62 -17.89 13.03
CA GLY A 212 -2.99 -17.50 12.79
C GLY A 212 -3.26 -17.20 11.33
N CYS A 213 -4.35 -16.49 11.08
CA CYS A 213 -4.84 -16.18 9.75
C CYS A 213 -5.26 -14.72 9.67
N TRP A 214 -4.73 -14.01 8.68
CA TRP A 214 -5.29 -12.74 8.25
C TRP A 214 -6.50 -13.02 7.35
N VAL A 215 -7.66 -12.51 7.78
CA VAL A 215 -8.93 -12.67 7.08
C VAL A 215 -9.32 -11.33 6.47
N MET A 216 -9.53 -11.32 5.16
CA MET A 216 -10.11 -10.16 4.48
C MET A 216 -11.63 -10.19 4.63
N GLY A 217 -12.18 -9.17 5.28
CA GLY A 217 -13.62 -8.94 5.40
C GLY A 217 -14.24 -8.41 4.11
N ASP A 218 -15.57 -8.41 4.05
CA ASP A 218 -16.33 -7.93 2.89
C ASP A 218 -16.17 -6.42 2.64
N ASP A 219 -15.77 -5.66 3.66
CA ASP A 219 -15.41 -4.24 3.57
C ASP A 219 -13.99 -4.01 3.02
N GLY A 220 -13.25 -5.09 2.75
CA GLY A 220 -11.86 -5.07 2.28
C GLY A 220 -10.82 -4.85 3.38
N ASN A 221 -11.23 -4.78 4.65
CA ASN A 221 -10.32 -4.66 5.77
C ASN A 221 -9.78 -6.02 6.22
N LEU A 222 -8.59 -6.01 6.81
CA LEU A 222 -7.95 -7.21 7.36
C LEU A 222 -8.16 -7.31 8.85
N ASP A 223 -8.60 -8.47 9.31
CA ASP A 223 -8.63 -8.84 10.73
C ASP A 223 -7.80 -10.10 10.95
N TYR A 224 -7.28 -10.27 12.16
CA TYR A 224 -6.44 -11.42 12.51
C TYR A 224 -7.19 -12.36 13.43
N VAL A 225 -7.24 -13.64 13.06
CA VAL A 225 -7.76 -14.72 13.90
C VAL A 225 -6.58 -15.59 14.31
N PRO A 226 -6.22 -15.67 15.61
CA PRO A 226 -5.18 -16.58 16.05
C PRO A 226 -5.64 -18.03 15.93
N GLU A 227 -4.72 -18.98 15.78
CA GLU A 227 -5.03 -20.40 15.54
C GLU A 227 -5.95 -21.00 16.62
N GLU A 228 -5.76 -20.62 17.88
CA GLU A 228 -6.59 -21.07 19.00
C GLU A 228 -8.07 -20.63 18.91
N GLU A 229 -8.37 -19.62 18.09
CA GLU A 229 -9.72 -19.10 17.85
C GLU A 229 -10.30 -19.54 16.50
N TYR A 230 -9.62 -20.43 15.76
CA TYR A 230 -10.10 -20.92 14.48
C TYR A 230 -11.47 -21.61 14.58
N THR A 231 -12.38 -21.14 13.74
CA THR A 231 -13.67 -21.78 13.49
C THR A 231 -13.49 -23.07 12.66
N GLU A 232 -14.52 -23.92 12.61
CA GLU A 232 -14.53 -25.09 11.72
C GLU A 232 -14.31 -24.71 10.25
N GLU A 233 -14.79 -23.53 9.83
CA GLU A 233 -14.56 -22.99 8.49
C GLU A 233 -13.08 -22.73 8.26
N LEU A 234 -12.40 -22.01 9.16
CA LEU A 234 -10.98 -21.70 9.03
C LEU A 234 -10.12 -22.98 9.03
N TRP A 235 -10.44 -23.96 9.88
CA TRP A 235 -9.76 -25.26 9.86
C TRP A 235 -9.90 -25.99 8.53
N ASN A 236 -11.09 -25.95 7.92
CA ASN A 236 -11.34 -26.59 6.64
C ASN A 236 -10.63 -25.86 5.49
N GLU A 237 -10.61 -24.53 5.50
CA GLU A 237 -9.90 -23.74 4.49
C GLU A 237 -8.37 -23.88 4.61
N GLN A 238 -7.83 -23.96 5.84
CA GLN A 238 -6.39 -24.21 6.05
C GLN A 238 -5.97 -25.56 5.46
N LYS A 239 -6.78 -26.62 5.66
CA LYS A 239 -6.52 -27.95 5.08
C LYS A 239 -6.53 -27.91 3.56
N LYS A 240 -7.55 -27.28 2.95
CA LYS A 240 -7.63 -27.11 1.50
C LYS A 240 -6.42 -26.34 0.95
N ASN A 241 -6.01 -25.29 1.63
CA ASN A 241 -4.84 -24.49 1.24
C ASN A 241 -3.55 -25.34 1.25
N GLY A 242 -3.36 -26.12 2.32
CA GLY A 242 -2.23 -27.07 2.41
C GLY A 242 -2.21 -28.13 1.30
N GLU A 243 -3.38 -28.64 0.92
CA GLU A 243 -3.52 -29.60 -0.19
C GLU A 243 -3.17 -28.96 -1.55
N ARG A 244 -3.66 -27.74 -1.81
CA ARG A 244 -3.33 -26.97 -3.03
C ARG A 244 -1.83 -26.74 -3.14
N ASN A 245 -1.19 -26.28 -2.06
CA ASN A 245 0.25 -26.03 -2.06
C ASN A 245 1.05 -27.31 -2.34
N ARG A 246 0.69 -28.43 -1.70
CA ARG A 246 1.33 -29.73 -1.96
C ARG A 246 1.18 -30.18 -3.41
N ALA A 247 0.00 -30.00 -4.01
CA ALA A 247 -0.26 -30.34 -5.41
C ALA A 247 0.61 -29.50 -6.36
N SER A 248 0.71 -28.19 -6.14
CA SER A 248 1.55 -27.28 -6.93
C SER A 248 3.03 -27.66 -6.87
N PHE A 249 3.57 -28.02 -5.69
CA PHE A 249 4.94 -28.51 -5.54
C PHE A 249 5.20 -29.86 -6.22
N SER A 250 4.17 -30.72 -6.33
CA SER A 250 4.30 -32.02 -7.00
C SER A 250 4.26 -31.92 -8.53
N MET A 251 3.68 -30.85 -9.10
CA MET A 251 3.61 -30.62 -10.55
C MET A 251 4.88 -29.98 -11.14
N HIS A 252 5.73 -29.38 -10.30
CA HIS A 252 6.99 -28.74 -10.71
C HIS A 252 8.22 -29.66 -10.51
N LYS A 253 8.02 -30.99 -10.46
CA LYS A 253 9.08 -32.01 -10.41
C LYS A 253 9.16 -32.80 -11.71
#